data_AF-A0A1Y3N403-F1
#
_entry.id   AF-A0A1Y3N403-F1
#
_cell.length_a   1.000
_cell.length_b   1.000
_cell.length_c   1.000
_cell.angle_alpha   90.00
_cell.angle_beta   90.00
_cell.angle_gamma   90.00
#
_symmetry.space_group_name_H-M   'P 1'
#
loop_
_entity.id
_entity.type
_entity.pdbx_description
1 polymer ?
#
loop_
_entity_poly.entity_id
_entity_poly.type
_entity_poly.pdbx_seq_one_letter_code
_entity_poly.pdbx_strand_id
1 'polypeptide(L)' 'SFYLNYEEENLKSIPDFIFELKNLKKLIINDEELVSIPEQISNLSKLEFLDLSNNKISNIPIQLTSLTNLKHMYASY' A
#
# COMPACT_ATOMS: atom_id res chain seq x y z
N SER A 1 -37.77 5.70 1.87
CA SER A 1 -36.43 6.05 2.38
C SER A 1 -35.44 5.14 1.71
N PHE A 2 -34.56 5.67 0.86
CA PHE A 2 -33.55 4.88 0.18
C PHE A 2 -32.47 4.52 1.18
N TYR A 3 -32.42 3.26 1.59
CA TYR A 3 -31.33 2.73 2.40
C TYR A 3 -30.14 2.52 1.46
N LEU A 4 -29.24 3.50 1.39
CA LEU A 4 -27.89 3.23 0.90
C LEU A 4 -27.21 2.42 2.00
N ASN A 5 -27.23 1.10 1.86
CA ASN A 5 -26.22 0.23 2.48
C ASN A 5 -24.90 0.63 1.82
N TYR A 6 -24.19 1.57 2.44
CA TYR A 6 -22.76 1.70 2.21
C TYR A 6 -22.14 0.52 2.96
N GLU A 7 -22.04 -0.65 2.31
CA GLU A 7 -20.98 -1.55 2.70
C GLU A 7 -19.69 -0.72 2.54
N GLU A 8 -18.93 -0.54 3.62
CA GLU A 8 -17.65 0.15 3.55
C GLU A 8 -16.84 -0.50 2.43
N GLU A 9 -16.68 0.19 1.29
CA GLU A 9 -15.83 -0.32 0.22
C GLU A 9 -14.39 -0.19 0.70
N ASN A 10 -13.89 -1.26 1.34
CA ASN A 10 -12.49 -1.41 1.71
C ASN A 10 -11.60 -1.08 0.51
N LEU A 11 -10.44 -0.49 0.78
CA LEU A 11 -9.52 0.00 -0.24
C LEU A 11 -8.94 -1.18 -1.04
N LYS A 12 -9.27 -1.26 -2.32
CA LYS A 12 -8.79 -2.32 -3.23
C LYS A 12 -7.48 -1.98 -3.95
N SER A 13 -7.11 -0.70 -3.97
CA SER A 13 -5.90 -0.19 -4.62
C SER A 13 -5.35 1.03 -3.90
N ILE A 14 -4.02 1.18 -3.86
CA ILE A 14 -3.36 2.38 -3.34
C ILE A 14 -3.65 3.56 -4.30
N PRO A 15 -4.22 4.68 -3.84
CA PRO A 15 -4.48 5.84 -4.69
C PRO A 15 -3.19 6.42 -5.30
N ASP A 16 -3.21 6.73 -6.60
CA ASP A 16 -2.00 7.13 -7.34
C ASP A 16 -1.26 8.34 -6.75
N PHE A 17 -1.99 9.29 -6.16
CA PHE A 17 -1.38 10.49 -5.57
C PHE A 17 -0.42 10.18 -4.42
N ILE A 18 -0.54 9.02 -3.76
CA ILE A 18 0.39 8.59 -2.71
C ILE A 18 1.80 8.49 -3.28
N PHE A 19 1.96 8.02 -4.52
CA PHE A 19 3.26 7.85 -5.17
C PHE A 19 3.94 9.18 -5.56
N GLU A 20 3.24 10.31 -5.42
CA GLU A 20 3.82 11.65 -5.59
C GLU A 20 4.40 12.22 -4.30
N LEU A 21 4.19 11.56 -3.16
CA LEU A 21 4.74 11.96 -1.86
C LEU A 21 6.22 11.54 -1.75
N LYS A 22 7.12 12.19 -2.50
CA LYS A 22 8.57 11.82 -2.57
C LYS A 22 9.33 11.91 -1.24
N ASN A 23 8.73 12.53 -0.21
CA ASN A 23 9.27 12.62 1.14
C ASN A 23 8.60 11.66 2.14
N LEU A 24 7.68 10.80 1.69
CA LEU A 24 6.99 9.85 2.55
C LEU A 24 7.99 8.84 3.11
N LYS A 25 8.03 8.75 4.45
CA LYS A 25 8.90 7.83 5.19
C LYS A 25 8.17 6.62 5.74
N LYS A 26 6.85 6.73 5.92
CA LYS A 26 6.01 5.69 6.51
C LYS A 26 4.71 5.60 5.72
N LEU A 27 4.41 4.41 5.21
CA LEU A 27 3.13 4.08 4.58
C LEU A 27 2.54 2.89 5.34
N ILE A 28 1.32 3.08 5.84
CA ILE A 28 0.55 2.03 6.52
C ILE A 28 -0.79 1.95 5.80
N ILE A 29 -1.08 0.78 5.25
CA ILE A 29 -2.37 0.41 4.67
C ILE A 29 -2.64 -1.03 5.10
N ASN A 30 -2.98 -1.21 6.37
CA ASN A 30 -3.33 -2.51 6.96
C ASN A 30 -4.85 -2.68 7.07
N ASP A 31 -5.31 -3.92 7.11
CA ASP A 31 -6.74 -4.28 7.27
C ASP A 31 -7.63 -3.75 6.13
N GLU A 32 -7.14 -3.85 4.90
CA GLU A 32 -7.83 -3.43 3.68
C GLU A 32 -7.97 -4.59 2.69
N GLU A 33 -8.48 -4.32 1.49
CA GLU A 33 -8.65 -5.32 0.43
C GLU A 33 -7.66 -5.16 -0.73
N LEU A 34 -6.46 -4.62 -0.46
CA LEU A 34 -5.44 -4.46 -1.49
C LEU A 34 -5.09 -5.83 -2.08
N VAL A 35 -5.18 -5.96 -3.40
CA VAL A 35 -4.86 -7.20 -4.13
C VAL A 35 -3.43 -7.20 -4.69
N SER A 36 -2.82 -6.02 -4.81
CA SER A 36 -1.50 -5.85 -5.40
C SER A 36 -0.80 -4.60 -4.87
N ILE A 37 0.52 -4.59 -5.02
CA ILE A 37 1.37 -3.43 -4.79
C ILE A 37 1.74 -2.86 -6.16
N PRO A 38 1.33 -1.62 -6.51
CA PRO A 38 1.66 -1.02 -7.80
C PRO A 38 3.17 -0.80 -7.98
N GLU A 39 3.65 -0.87 -9.23
CA GLU A 39 5.07 -0.64 -9.55
C GLU A 39 5.55 0.76 -9.15
N GLN A 40 4.62 1.73 -9.12
CA GLN A 40 4.82 3.10 -8.66
C GLN A 40 5.25 3.20 -7.19
N ILE A 41 5.18 2.11 -6.41
CA ILE A 41 5.76 2.08 -5.06
C ILE A 41 7.24 2.49 -5.08
N SER A 42 7.96 2.20 -6.17
CA SER A 42 9.35 2.61 -6.40
C SER A 42 9.58 4.12 -6.36
N ASN A 43 8.54 4.94 -6.58
CA ASN A 43 8.62 6.40 -6.48
C ASN A 43 8.82 6.90 -5.04
N LEU A 44 8.50 6.08 -4.05
CA LEU A 44 8.64 6.41 -2.62
C LEU A 44 10.07 6.15 -2.13
N SER A 45 11.07 6.73 -2.80
CA SER A 45 12.49 6.43 -2.57
C SER A 45 12.98 6.71 -1.15
N LYS A 46 12.26 7.53 -0.36
CA LYS A 46 12.55 7.82 1.05
C LYS A 46 11.75 6.97 2.04
N LEU A 47 10.98 5.99 1.57
CA LEU A 47 10.18 5.13 2.43
C LEU A 47 11.10 4.28 3.32
N GLU A 48 10.87 4.36 4.62
CA GLU A 48 11.62 3.64 5.65
C GLU A 48 10.78 2.51 6.27
N PHE A 49 9.45 2.64 6.25
CA PHE A 49 8.51 1.70 6.84
C PHE A 49 7.29 1.52 5.92
N LEU A 50 7.01 0.26 5.59
CA LEU A 50 5.85 -0.15 4.80
C LEU A 50 5.07 -1.23 5.55
N ASP A 51 3.80 -0.98 5.84
CA ASP A 51 2.92 -1.98 6.42
C ASP A 51 1.68 -2.14 5.54
N LEU A 52 1.55 -3.34 4.99
CA LEU A 52 0.46 -3.82 4.15
C LEU A 52 -0.14 -5.12 4.72
N SER A 53 0.02 -5.35 6.03
CA SER A 53 -0.53 -6.53 6.71
C SER A 53 -2.05 -6.59 6.62
N ASN A 54 -2.61 -7.79 6.72
CA ASN A 54 -4.05 -8.05 6.67
C ASN A 54 -4.71 -7.51 5.38
N ASN A 55 -4.02 -7.70 4.24
CA ASN A 55 -4.54 -7.43 2.90
C ASN A 55 -4.66 -8.72 2.08
N LYS A 56 -5.16 -8.61 0.84
CA LYS A 56 -5.27 -9.72 -0.12
C LYS A 56 -4.11 -9.76 -1.12
N ILE A 57 -2.95 -9.19 -0.75
CA ILE A 57 -1.76 -9.11 -1.60
C ILE A 57 -1.18 -10.51 -1.78
N SER A 58 -1.15 -10.98 -3.02
CA SER A 58 -0.63 -12.31 -3.37
C SER A 58 0.79 -12.27 -3.93
N ASN A 59 1.25 -11.10 -4.39
CA ASN A 59 2.53 -10.94 -5.06
C ASN A 59 3.27 -9.71 -4.55
N ILE A 60 4.57 -9.89 -4.31
CA ILE A 60 5.50 -8.83 -3.93
C ILE A 60 6.26 -8.42 -5.20
N PRO A 61 6.08 -7.19 -5.72
CA PRO A 61 6.68 -6.76 -6.97
C PRO A 61 8.19 -6.54 -6.85
N ILE A 62 8.92 -6.75 -7.94
CA ILE A 62 10.38 -6.54 -8.00
C ILE A 62 10.76 -5.09 -7.70
N GLN A 63 9.87 -4.14 -7.95
CA GLN A 63 10.05 -2.71 -7.72
C GLN A 63 10.28 -2.36 -6.24
N LEU A 64 9.87 -3.20 -5.29
CA LEU A 64 10.23 -3.00 -3.88
C LEU A 64 11.75 -3.03 -3.64
N THR A 65 12.51 -3.71 -4.50
CA THR A 65 13.98 -3.71 -4.42
C THR A 65 14.61 -2.34 -4.68
N SER A 66 13.87 -1.40 -5.30
CA SER A 66 14.36 -0.02 -5.49
C SER A 66 14.23 0.83 -4.22
N LEU A 67 13.50 0.36 -3.20
CA LEU A 67 13.31 1.07 -1.94
C LEU A 67 14.50 0.84 -1.00
N THR A 68 15.65 1.39 -1.38
CA THR A 68 16.92 1.20 -0.67
C THR A 68 16.93 1.76 0.76
N ASN A 69 15.97 2.62 1.11
CA ASN A 69 15.79 3.16 2.47
C ASN A 69 14.83 2.33 3.33
N LEU A 70 14.17 1.31 2.78
CA LEU A 70 13.17 0.52 3.49
C LEU A 70 13.82 -0.35 4.57
N LYS A 71 13.44 -0.14 5.82
CA LYS A 71 13.99 -0.84 7.00
C LYS A 71 13.02 -1.90 7.52
N HIS A 72 11.74 -1.64 7.39
CA HIS A 72 10.68 -2.51 7.90
C HIS A 72 9.60 -2.68 6.84
N MET A 73 9.25 -3.94 6.56
CA MET A 73 8.17 -4.29 5.66
C MET A 73 7.30 -5.39 6.30
N TYR A 74 5.99 -5.15 6.35
CA TYR A 74 4.99 -6.13 6.76
C TYR A 74 3.99 -6.33 5.61
N ALA A 75 3.71 -7.58 5.25
CA ALA A 75 2.78 -7.95 4.16
C ALA A 75 2.17 -9.33 4.42
N SER A 76 1.93 -9.66 5.70
CA SER A 76 1.29 -10.92 6.10
C SER A 76 -0.21 -10.87 5.84
N TYR A 77 -0.78 -12.07 5.64
CA TYR A 77 -2.23 -12.30 5.67
C TYR A 77 -2.79 -12.15 7.08
#